data_AF-A0A3Q7HDS0-F1
#
_entry.id   AF-A0A3Q7HDS0-F1
#
_cell.length_a   1.000
_cell.length_b   1.000
_cell.length_c   1.000
_cell.angle_alpha   90.00
_cell.angle_beta   90.00
_cell.angle_gamma   90.00
#
_symmetry.space_group_name_H-M   'P 1'
#
loop_
_entity.id
_entity.type
_entity.pdbx_description
1 polymer ?
#
loop_
_entity_poly.entity_id
_entity_poly.type
_entity_poly.pdbx_seq_one_letter_code
_entity_poly.pdbx_strand_id
1 'polypeptide(L)'
;MAKTKPGKKDLDSYSIKGTNKVVRPGDCVLMRPSDSDKPPYVAKVEKLEADHRNNVKVRVRWYYRPEESIGGRRQFHGAKELFLSDHFDVQSAHTIEGKCIVHSFKNYTKLENVAPEDYFSRFEYKAATGGFTPDRVAVYCKCEMPYNPDDLMVQCEGCKDWFHPSCMGMSIDEAKTLEHFLCSDCSSEDETKRPLNSFHVSPPDEAKVESKRRKR
;
A
#
# COMPACT_ATOMS: atom_id res chain seq x y z
N MET A 1 36.88 18.53 39.93
CA MET A 1 35.58 18.97 39.38
C MET A 1 35.43 18.39 37.98
N ALA A 2 34.58 17.37 37.81
CA ALA A 2 34.31 16.79 36.50
C ALA A 2 33.47 17.79 35.70
N LYS A 3 34.01 18.31 34.58
CA LYS A 3 33.25 19.15 33.65
C LYS A 3 32.14 18.28 33.05
N THR A 4 30.89 18.53 33.44
CA THR A 4 29.71 17.97 32.77
C THR A 4 29.80 18.34 31.29
N LYS A 5 29.87 17.33 30.42
CA LYS A 5 29.80 17.52 28.97
C LYS A 5 28.55 18.37 28.67
N PRO A 6 28.58 19.29 27.70
CA PRO A 6 27.36 20.02 27.30
C PRO A 6 26.25 18.99 27.02
N GLY A 7 24.97 19.32 27.17
CA GLY A 7 23.90 18.36 26.89
C GLY A 7 23.70 18.17 25.39
N LYS A 8 23.18 17.01 24.95
CA LYS A 8 22.57 16.91 23.62
C LYS A 8 21.46 17.97 23.51
N LYS A 9 21.32 18.61 22.35
CA LYS A 9 20.30 19.65 22.12
C LYS A 9 19.23 19.14 21.16
N ASP A 10 17.98 19.21 21.57
CA ASP A 10 16.84 18.89 20.71
C ASP A 10 16.66 19.99 19.65
N LEU A 11 16.32 19.58 18.42
CA LEU A 11 16.11 20.48 17.28
C LEU A 11 14.68 20.37 16.75
N ASP A 12 14.07 21.50 16.43
CA ASP A 12 12.73 21.54 15.83
C ASP A 12 12.75 21.29 14.32
N SER A 13 13.91 21.44 13.68
CA SER A 13 14.06 21.25 12.24
C SER A 13 15.50 20.99 11.79
N TYR A 14 15.64 20.45 10.59
CA TYR A 14 16.88 20.22 9.88
C TYR A 14 16.73 20.57 8.39
N SER A 15 17.62 21.41 7.85
CA SER A 15 17.66 21.70 6.41
C SER A 15 18.53 20.67 5.70
N ILE A 16 17.97 19.97 4.71
CA ILE A 16 18.70 18.97 3.93
C ILE A 16 19.77 19.69 3.11
N LYS A 17 21.04 19.33 3.33
CA LYS A 17 22.19 19.97 2.65
C LYS A 17 22.04 19.94 1.13
N GLY A 18 22.30 21.07 0.49
CA GLY A 18 22.19 21.21 -0.97
C GLY A 18 20.76 21.40 -1.48
N THR A 19 19.78 21.56 -0.60
CA THR A 19 18.37 21.78 -0.98
C THR A 19 17.73 22.86 -0.11
N ASN A 20 16.56 23.35 -0.52
CA ASN A 20 15.73 24.25 0.27
C ASN A 20 14.70 23.51 1.13
N LYS A 21 14.80 22.17 1.25
CA LYS A 21 13.83 21.34 1.98
C LYS A 21 14.17 21.29 3.47
N VAL A 22 13.18 21.60 4.30
CA VAL A 22 13.27 21.58 5.77
C VAL A 22 12.47 20.39 6.31
N VAL A 23 13.13 19.57 7.12
CA VAL A 23 12.59 18.38 7.80
C VAL A 23 12.31 18.71 9.25
N ARG A 24 11.19 18.22 9.78
CA ARG A 24 10.73 18.39 11.17
C ARG A 24 10.28 17.04 11.74
N PRO A 25 10.23 16.88 13.08
CA PRO A 25 9.55 15.74 13.69
C PRO A 25 8.11 15.57 13.15
N GLY A 26 7.73 14.35 12.82
CA GLY A 26 6.47 14.00 12.17
C GLY A 26 6.57 13.85 10.64
N ASP A 27 7.55 14.49 9.99
CA ASP A 27 7.75 14.35 8.54
C ASP A 27 8.16 12.93 8.15
N CYS A 28 7.82 12.53 6.92
CA CYS A 28 8.37 11.33 6.29
C CYS A 28 9.50 11.71 5.33
N VAL A 29 10.55 10.90 5.33
CA VAL A 29 11.79 11.16 4.58
C VAL A 29 12.26 9.92 3.83
N LEU A 30 12.96 10.19 2.73
CA LEU A 30 13.73 9.20 1.99
C LEU A 30 15.17 9.24 2.50
N MET A 31 15.71 8.08 2.85
CA MET A 31 17.05 7.94 3.40
C MET A 31 17.89 7.02 2.52
N ARG A 32 19.15 7.41 2.31
CA ARG A 32 20.10 6.65 1.50
C ARG A 32 20.24 5.23 2.05
N PRO A 33 20.10 4.20 1.20
CA PRO A 33 20.31 2.83 1.62
C PRO A 33 21.81 2.52 1.79
N SER A 34 22.12 1.44 2.51
CA SER A 34 23.51 0.99 2.64
C SER A 34 24.05 0.40 1.32
N ASP A 35 23.14 -0.12 0.50
CA ASP A 35 23.38 -0.69 -0.81
C ASP A 35 22.74 0.21 -1.87
N SER A 36 23.56 0.76 -2.78
CA SER A 36 23.12 1.75 -3.78
C SER A 36 22.16 1.18 -4.83
N ASP A 37 22.08 -0.15 -4.96
CA ASP A 37 21.19 -0.80 -5.91
C ASP A 37 19.76 -0.91 -5.36
N LYS A 38 19.56 -0.61 -4.07
CA LYS A 38 18.25 -0.62 -3.42
C LYS A 38 17.55 0.73 -3.52
N PRO A 39 16.21 0.76 -3.53
CA PRO A 39 15.48 2.01 -3.41
C PRO A 39 15.77 2.68 -2.06
N PRO A 40 15.65 4.02 -1.96
CA PRO A 40 15.77 4.71 -0.68
C PRO A 40 14.81 4.15 0.37
N TYR A 41 15.33 4.03 1.60
CA TYR A 41 14.51 3.67 2.76
C TYR A 41 13.53 4.79 3.07
N VAL A 42 12.34 4.43 3.53
CA VAL A 42 11.32 5.39 3.94
C VAL A 42 11.22 5.38 5.46
N ALA A 43 11.28 6.56 6.07
CA ALA A 43 11.23 6.66 7.53
C ALA A 43 10.38 7.84 7.98
N LYS A 44 9.71 7.69 9.12
CA LYS A 44 9.10 8.78 9.85
C LYS A 44 10.11 9.38 10.82
N VAL A 45 10.26 10.69 10.81
CA VAL A 45 11.14 11.41 11.73
C VAL A 45 10.45 11.52 13.09
N GLU A 46 11.01 10.91 14.11
CA GLU A 46 10.48 10.97 15.48
C GLU A 46 11.11 12.12 16.26
N LYS A 47 12.43 12.33 16.09
CA LYS A 47 13.17 13.36 16.82
C LYS A 47 14.44 13.78 16.08
N LEU A 48 14.83 15.04 16.22
CA LEU A 48 16.12 15.56 15.76
C LEU A 48 16.94 16.02 16.98
N GLU A 49 18.22 15.63 17.02
CA GLU A 49 19.14 15.99 18.11
C GLU A 49 20.49 16.42 17.53
N ALA A 50 21.09 17.48 18.05
CA ALA A 50 22.47 17.87 17.77
C ALA A 50 23.41 17.43 18.91
N ASP A 51 24.57 16.90 18.54
CA ASP A 51 25.69 16.70 19.47
C ASP A 51 26.48 18.00 19.69
N HIS A 52 27.51 17.97 20.55
CA HIS A 52 28.33 19.15 20.88
C HIS A 52 29.19 19.66 19.72
N ARG A 53 29.31 18.87 18.65
CA ARG A 53 30.03 19.23 17.42
C ARG A 53 29.05 19.70 16.34
N ASN A 54 27.79 19.95 16.70
CA ASN A 54 26.69 20.28 15.78
C ASN A 54 26.42 19.20 14.72
N ASN A 55 26.83 17.95 14.94
CA ASN A 55 26.37 16.86 14.09
C ASN A 55 24.93 16.53 14.46
N VAL A 56 24.06 16.56 13.46
CA VAL A 56 22.63 16.28 13.64
C VAL A 56 22.38 14.79 13.46
N LYS A 57 21.81 14.18 14.49
CA LYS A 57 21.25 12.83 14.48
C LYS A 57 19.74 12.91 14.39
N VAL A 58 19.14 11.92 13.73
CA VAL A 58 17.71 11.78 13.57
C VAL A 58 17.29 10.44 14.13
N ARG A 59 16.37 10.46 15.10
CA ARG A 59 15.65 9.25 15.53
C ARG A 59 14.50 9.04 14.58
N VAL A 60 14.42 7.85 14.01
CA VAL A 60 13.44 7.49 12.99
C VAL A 60 12.66 6.26 13.38
N ARG A 61 11.46 6.14 12.79
CA ARG A 61 10.64 4.92 12.78
C ARG A 61 10.53 4.45 11.33
N TRP A 62 10.97 3.23 11.07
CA TRP A 62 11.08 2.73 9.69
C TRP A 62 9.72 2.35 9.11
N TYR A 63 9.52 2.70 7.84
CA TYR A 63 8.53 2.04 7.00
C TYR A 63 9.21 0.90 6.24
N TYR A 64 8.55 -0.25 6.19
CA TYR A 64 8.99 -1.39 5.40
C TYR A 64 8.20 -1.44 4.11
N ARG A 65 8.89 -1.72 3.01
CA ARG A 65 8.24 -2.08 1.76
C ARG A 65 7.74 -3.52 1.84
N PRO A 66 6.70 -3.90 1.07
CA PRO A 66 6.21 -5.28 1.03
C PRO A 66 7.29 -6.34 0.81
N GLU A 67 8.22 -6.09 -0.11
CA GLU A 67 9.37 -6.93 -0.42
C GLU A 67 10.38 -7.08 0.72
N GLU A 68 10.39 -6.16 1.69
CA GLU A 68 11.27 -6.19 2.87
C GLU A 68 10.63 -6.92 4.06
N SER A 69 9.33 -7.23 3.98
CA SER A 69 8.62 -7.96 5.02
C SER A 69 8.92 -9.46 4.96
N ILE A 70 8.82 -10.15 6.11
CA ILE A 70 9.05 -11.61 6.19
C ILE A 70 8.13 -12.39 5.23
N GLY A 71 6.90 -11.92 5.03
CA GLY A 71 5.92 -12.54 4.14
C GLY A 71 6.06 -12.16 2.67
N GLY A 72 6.97 -11.23 2.33
CA GLY A 72 7.15 -10.69 0.99
C GLY A 72 5.94 -9.93 0.44
N ARG A 73 6.07 -9.51 -0.83
CA ARG A 73 4.99 -8.84 -1.55
C ARG A 73 3.90 -9.84 -1.92
N ARG A 74 2.63 -9.44 -1.74
CA ARG A 74 1.43 -10.18 -2.13
C ARG A 74 0.67 -9.38 -3.18
N GLN A 75 -0.23 -10.04 -3.91
CA GLN A 75 -0.97 -9.43 -5.01
C GLN A 75 -1.83 -8.22 -4.61
N PHE A 76 -2.30 -8.18 -3.36
CA PHE A 76 -3.11 -7.06 -2.89
C PHE A 76 -2.28 -5.85 -2.41
N HIS A 77 -0.95 -5.97 -2.37
CA HIS A 77 -0.08 -4.89 -1.95
C HIS A 77 0.16 -3.90 -3.09
N GLY A 78 -0.20 -2.64 -2.88
CA GLY A 78 0.03 -1.59 -3.87
C GLY A 78 1.52 -1.30 -4.10
N ALA A 79 1.86 -0.76 -5.26
CA ALA A 79 3.21 -0.38 -5.68
C ALA A 79 3.81 0.68 -4.74
N LYS A 80 2.96 1.59 -4.24
CA LYS A 80 3.31 2.65 -3.29
C LYS A 80 2.99 2.32 -1.83
N GLU A 81 2.68 1.06 -1.53
CA GLU A 81 2.35 0.63 -0.18
C GLU A 81 3.59 0.49 0.69
N LEU A 82 3.46 0.92 1.95
CA LEU A 82 4.45 0.81 3.01
C LEU A 82 3.78 0.32 4.29
N PHE A 83 4.58 -0.28 5.18
CA PHE A 83 4.14 -0.74 6.49
C PHE A 83 4.86 0.00 7.60
N LEU A 84 4.12 0.69 8.46
CA LEU A 84 4.70 1.40 9.60
C LEU A 84 5.20 0.40 10.65
N SER A 85 6.51 0.23 10.78
CA SER A 85 7.04 -0.80 11.66
C SER A 85 7.18 -0.36 13.13
N ASP A 86 7.43 -1.30 14.03
CA ASP A 86 7.93 -1.04 15.39
C ASP A 86 9.46 -0.90 15.47
N HIS A 87 10.16 -0.86 14.32
CA HIS A 87 11.60 -0.71 14.25
C HIS A 87 12.00 0.78 14.31
N PHE A 88 12.66 1.16 15.40
CA PHE A 88 13.25 2.48 15.58
C PHE A 88 14.76 2.42 15.48
N ASP A 89 15.36 3.48 14.96
CA ASP A 89 16.80 3.62 14.87
C ASP A 89 17.24 5.09 14.98
N VAL A 90 18.54 5.32 15.17
CA VAL A 90 19.17 6.65 15.17
C VAL A 90 20.21 6.72 14.07
N GLN A 91 19.95 7.60 13.10
CA GLN A 91 20.80 7.79 11.93
C GLN A 91 21.40 9.20 11.88
N SER A 92 22.40 9.40 11.03
CA SER A 92 22.89 10.76 10.72
C SER A 92 21.86 11.47 9.84
N ALA A 93 21.53 12.73 10.15
CA ALA A 93 20.60 13.49 9.29
C ALA A 93 21.14 13.72 7.86
N HIS A 94 22.45 13.51 7.65
CA HIS A 94 23.09 13.57 6.33
C HIS A 94 22.68 12.44 5.38
N THR A 95 22.07 11.35 5.89
CA THR A 95 21.57 10.27 5.03
C THR A 95 20.19 10.60 4.45
N ILE A 96 19.54 11.68 4.89
CA ILE A 96 18.27 12.14 4.32
C ILE A 96 18.52 12.71 2.93
N GLU A 97 17.86 12.13 1.92
CA GLU A 97 17.95 12.54 0.52
C GLU A 97 16.78 13.44 0.10
N GLY A 98 15.63 13.29 0.76
CA GLY A 98 14.44 14.07 0.46
C GLY A 98 13.31 13.86 1.45
N LYS A 99 12.23 14.62 1.24
CA LYS A 99 10.94 14.41 1.91
C LYS A 99 10.02 13.59 1.01
N CYS A 100 9.16 12.81 1.63
CA CYS A 100 8.06 12.12 0.97
C CYS A 100 6.78 12.25 1.81
N ILE A 101 5.65 11.81 1.26
CA ILE A 101 4.37 11.81 1.96
C ILE A 101 3.89 10.37 2.09
N VAL A 102 3.58 9.94 3.31
CA VAL A 102 2.93 8.65 3.55
C VAL A 102 1.50 8.93 4.00
N HIS A 103 0.57 8.75 3.08
CA HIS A 103 -0.86 8.98 3.28
C HIS A 103 -1.49 7.84 4.09
N SER A 104 -2.61 8.14 4.73
CA SER A 104 -3.55 7.06 5.09
C SER A 104 -4.15 6.48 3.82
N PHE A 105 -4.52 5.20 3.84
CA PHE A 105 -5.15 4.54 2.68
C PHE A 105 -6.33 5.34 2.11
N LYS A 106 -7.21 5.80 3.00
CA LYS A 106 -8.40 6.58 2.64
C LYS A 106 -8.07 7.90 1.91
N ASN A 107 -6.96 8.54 2.26
CA ASN A 107 -6.54 9.77 1.61
C ASN A 107 -5.85 9.48 0.29
N TYR A 108 -5.03 8.43 0.24
CA TYR A 108 -4.34 7.99 -0.97
C TYR A 108 -5.32 7.63 -2.09
N THR A 109 -6.40 6.89 -1.79
CA THR A 109 -7.43 6.51 -2.78
C THR A 109 -8.24 7.69 -3.32
N LYS A 110 -8.05 8.90 -2.78
CA LYS A 110 -8.70 10.14 -3.24
C LYS A 110 -7.77 11.04 -4.05
N LEU A 111 -6.50 10.67 -4.20
CA LEU A 111 -5.57 11.44 -5.02
C LEU A 111 -5.96 11.28 -6.48
N GLU A 112 -6.09 12.41 -7.18
CA GLU A 112 -6.31 12.41 -8.64
C GLU A 112 -5.06 11.93 -9.38
N ASN A 113 -3.88 12.31 -8.88
CA ASN A 113 -2.58 11.94 -9.43
C ASN A 113 -1.64 11.57 -8.29
N VAL A 114 -1.02 10.39 -8.40
CA VAL A 114 -0.03 9.90 -7.43
C VAL A 114 1.37 10.34 -7.87
N ALA A 115 2.02 11.21 -7.09
CA ALA A 115 3.38 11.65 -7.37
C ALA A 115 4.42 10.57 -7.01
N PRO A 116 5.67 10.66 -7.52
CA PRO A 116 6.73 9.73 -7.16
C PRO A 116 6.99 9.63 -5.65
N GLU A 117 6.81 10.74 -4.92
CA GLU A 117 7.01 10.88 -3.48
C GLU A 117 5.78 10.55 -2.64
N ASP A 118 4.65 10.19 -3.26
CA ASP A 118 3.44 9.76 -2.58
C ASP A 118 3.49 8.24 -2.32
N TYR A 119 3.26 7.90 -1.06
CA TYR A 119 3.13 6.55 -0.55
C TYR A 119 1.86 6.44 0.29
N PHE A 120 1.47 5.22 0.64
CA PHE A 120 0.42 5.01 1.62
C PHE A 120 0.75 3.89 2.59
N SER A 121 0.16 3.98 3.78
CA SER A 121 0.23 2.93 4.78
C SER A 121 -1.16 2.64 5.31
N ARG A 122 -1.49 1.35 5.41
CA ARG A 122 -2.72 0.86 6.03
C ARG A 122 -2.49 -0.20 7.11
N PHE A 123 -1.25 -0.66 7.24
CA PHE A 123 -0.85 -1.63 8.24
C PHE A 123 0.29 -1.10 9.10
N GLU A 124 0.28 -1.47 10.37
CA GLU A 124 1.48 -1.53 11.18
C GLU A 124 2.14 -2.90 11.06
N TYR A 125 3.46 -2.95 11.20
CA TYR A 125 4.25 -4.16 11.03
C TYR A 125 5.18 -4.41 12.23
N LYS A 126 5.18 -5.64 12.74
CA LYS A 126 6.09 -6.06 13.82
C LYS A 126 7.34 -6.67 13.22
N ALA A 127 8.43 -5.90 13.13
CA ALA A 127 9.63 -6.26 12.39
C ALA A 127 10.25 -7.60 12.82
N ALA A 128 10.17 -7.93 14.11
CA ALA A 128 10.73 -9.17 14.65
C ALA A 128 9.87 -10.42 14.38
N THR A 129 8.55 -10.27 14.22
CA THR A 129 7.62 -11.42 14.15
C THR A 129 6.91 -11.56 12.80
N GLY A 130 6.93 -10.50 11.99
CA GLY A 130 6.18 -10.47 10.73
C GLY A 130 4.68 -10.21 10.90
N GLY A 131 4.22 -9.93 12.13
CA GLY A 131 2.82 -9.67 12.41
C GLY A 131 2.34 -8.32 11.86
N PHE A 132 1.07 -8.26 11.46
CA PHE A 132 0.43 -7.06 10.93
C PHE A 132 -0.72 -6.60 11.82
N THR A 133 -0.94 -5.29 11.89
CA THR A 133 -2.11 -4.67 12.54
C THR A 133 -2.79 -3.70 11.57
N PRO A 134 -4.11 -3.81 11.34
CA PRO A 134 -5.00 -4.85 11.84
C PRO A 134 -4.68 -6.22 11.20
N ASP A 135 -5.03 -7.30 11.92
CA ASP A 135 -4.88 -8.69 11.46
C ASP A 135 -5.98 -9.11 10.47
N ARG A 136 -7.07 -8.33 10.40
CA ARG A 136 -8.19 -8.51 9.49
C ARG A 136 -8.49 -7.23 8.74
N VAL A 137 -8.76 -7.37 7.44
CA VAL A 137 -9.17 -6.29 6.55
C VAL A 137 -10.36 -6.73 5.72
N ALA A 138 -11.15 -5.77 5.26
CA ALA A 138 -12.23 -6.04 4.32
C ALA A 138 -11.66 -6.66 3.04
N VAL A 139 -12.33 -7.69 2.55
CA VAL A 139 -12.04 -8.37 1.30
C VAL A 139 -13.18 -8.17 0.34
N TYR A 140 -12.87 -8.24 -0.94
CA TYR A 140 -13.82 -7.98 -2.02
C TYR A 140 -13.65 -9.02 -3.12
N CYS A 141 -14.63 -9.05 -4.02
CA CYS A 141 -14.67 -9.92 -5.19
C CYS A 141 -14.70 -11.42 -4.82
N LYS A 142 -14.90 -12.28 -5.82
CA LYS A 142 -14.87 -13.73 -5.66
C LYS A 142 -13.49 -14.30 -5.30
N CYS A 143 -12.43 -13.49 -5.43
CA CYS A 143 -11.09 -13.87 -5.00
C CYS A 143 -10.84 -13.65 -3.51
N GLU A 144 -11.77 -13.00 -2.79
CA GLU A 144 -11.67 -12.74 -1.35
C GLU A 144 -10.35 -12.07 -0.94
N MET A 145 -9.95 -11.05 -1.72
CA MET A 145 -8.69 -10.33 -1.49
C MET A 145 -8.94 -8.91 -0.99
N PRO A 146 -8.03 -8.36 -0.16
CA PRO A 146 -8.06 -6.94 0.17
C PRO A 146 -7.91 -6.08 -1.09
N TYR A 147 -8.52 -4.90 -1.09
CA TYR A 147 -8.46 -3.99 -2.23
C TYR A 147 -7.02 -3.50 -2.49
N ASN A 148 -6.52 -3.68 -3.72
CA ASN A 148 -5.28 -3.06 -4.18
C ASN A 148 -5.62 -1.74 -4.91
N PRO A 149 -5.12 -0.57 -4.48
CA PRO A 149 -5.45 0.69 -5.10
C PRO A 149 -4.93 0.87 -6.53
N ASP A 150 -4.03 -0.01 -6.99
CA ASP A 150 -3.52 0.01 -8.36
C ASP A 150 -4.40 -0.82 -9.32
N ASP A 151 -5.29 -1.66 -8.79
CA ASP A 151 -6.14 -2.55 -9.58
C ASP A 151 -7.54 -1.93 -9.77
N LEU A 152 -8.01 -1.92 -11.02
CA LEU A 152 -9.37 -1.47 -11.33
C LEU A 152 -10.39 -2.45 -10.74
N MET A 153 -11.43 -1.92 -10.11
CA MET A 153 -12.61 -2.67 -9.70
C MET A 153 -13.89 -2.00 -10.18
N VAL A 154 -14.90 -2.80 -10.49
CA VAL A 154 -16.25 -2.36 -10.86
C VAL A 154 -17.25 -2.77 -9.79
N GLN A 155 -18.20 -1.90 -9.46
CA GLN A 155 -19.22 -2.16 -8.45
C GLN A 155 -20.48 -2.75 -9.09
N CYS A 156 -20.95 -3.88 -8.57
CA CYS A 156 -22.23 -4.47 -9.00
C CYS A 156 -23.41 -3.62 -8.51
N GLU A 157 -24.38 -3.35 -9.38
CA GLU A 157 -25.56 -2.57 -9.03
C GLU A 157 -26.55 -3.31 -8.13
N GLY A 158 -26.55 -4.64 -8.18
CA GLY A 158 -27.39 -5.50 -7.33
C GLY A 158 -26.84 -5.60 -5.91
N CYS A 159 -25.73 -6.33 -5.73
CA CYS A 159 -25.17 -6.64 -4.42
C CYS A 159 -24.29 -5.53 -3.80
N LYS A 160 -23.93 -4.50 -4.59
CA LYS A 160 -23.01 -3.40 -4.19
C LYS A 160 -21.59 -3.82 -3.84
N ASP A 161 -21.22 -5.09 -4.09
CA ASP A 161 -19.84 -5.57 -3.96
C ASP A 161 -18.99 -5.18 -5.17
N TRP A 162 -17.67 -5.23 -5.00
CA TRP A 162 -16.66 -4.81 -5.95
C TRP A 162 -15.94 -6.00 -6.57
N PHE A 163 -15.73 -5.94 -7.89
CA PHE A 163 -15.15 -7.05 -8.63
C PHE A 163 -14.02 -6.58 -9.53
N HIS A 164 -12.94 -7.37 -9.59
CA HIS A 164 -11.91 -7.17 -10.60
C HIS A 164 -12.46 -7.56 -11.98
N PRO A 165 -12.24 -6.76 -13.04
CA PRO A 165 -12.62 -7.09 -14.40
C PRO A 165 -12.20 -8.49 -14.82
N SER A 166 -10.93 -8.84 -14.60
CA SER A 166 -10.38 -10.16 -14.92
C SER A 166 -11.08 -11.31 -14.18
N CYS A 167 -11.49 -11.10 -12.93
CA CYS A 167 -12.26 -12.08 -12.17
C CYS A 167 -13.66 -12.28 -12.74
N MET A 168 -14.21 -11.28 -13.43
CA MET A 168 -15.53 -11.36 -14.07
C MET A 168 -15.44 -11.73 -15.56
N GLY A 169 -14.25 -12.11 -16.06
CA GLY A 169 -14.06 -12.49 -17.45
C GLY A 169 -14.16 -11.32 -18.43
N MET A 170 -13.93 -10.10 -17.97
CA MET A 170 -13.91 -8.88 -18.79
C MET A 170 -12.53 -8.25 -18.81
N SER A 171 -12.23 -7.55 -19.90
CA SER A 171 -11.03 -6.72 -20.02
C SER A 171 -11.20 -5.38 -19.27
N ILE A 172 -10.07 -4.70 -19.04
CA ILE A 172 -10.07 -3.37 -18.41
C ILE A 172 -10.79 -2.35 -19.30
N ASP A 173 -10.65 -2.45 -20.63
CA ASP A 173 -11.25 -1.49 -21.55
C ASP A 173 -12.76 -1.67 -21.63
N GLU A 174 -13.26 -2.91 -21.66
CA GLU A 174 -14.69 -3.20 -21.53
C GLU A 174 -15.22 -2.64 -20.21
N ALA A 175 -14.55 -2.92 -19.09
CA ALA A 175 -14.96 -2.45 -17.77
C ALA A 175 -15.07 -0.92 -17.66
N LYS A 176 -14.22 -0.17 -18.36
CA LYS A 176 -14.27 1.31 -18.39
C LYS A 176 -15.43 1.86 -19.21
N THR A 177 -15.92 1.08 -20.18
CA THR A 177 -17.05 1.47 -21.04
C THR A 177 -18.42 1.02 -20.51
N LEU A 178 -18.45 0.21 -19.44
CA LEU A 178 -19.70 -0.24 -18.83
C LEU A 178 -20.40 0.91 -18.09
N GLU A 179 -21.63 1.20 -18.49
CA GLU A 179 -22.51 2.14 -17.78
C GLU A 179 -23.17 1.47 -16.56
N HIS A 180 -23.58 0.20 -16.72
CA HIS A 180 -24.23 -0.61 -15.70
C HIS A 180 -23.56 -1.97 -15.61
N PHE A 181 -23.30 -2.45 -14.40
CA PHE A 181 -22.67 -3.75 -14.16
C PHE A 181 -23.46 -4.58 -13.16
N LEU A 182 -23.78 -5.83 -13.53
CA LEU A 182 -24.32 -6.87 -12.66
C LEU A 182 -23.35 -8.04 -12.61
N CYS A 183 -23.05 -8.54 -11.41
CA CYS A 183 -22.22 -9.72 -11.24
C CYS A 183 -22.98 -10.99 -11.67
N SER A 184 -22.25 -12.08 -11.91
CA SER A 184 -22.83 -13.36 -12.37
C SER A 184 -23.98 -13.86 -11.48
N ASP A 185 -23.87 -13.66 -10.16
CA ASP A 185 -24.90 -14.07 -9.22
C ASP A 185 -26.17 -13.22 -9.40
N CYS A 186 -26.05 -11.88 -9.41
CA CYS A 186 -27.19 -10.98 -9.58
C CYS A 186 -27.83 -11.05 -10.98
N SER A 187 -27.03 -11.27 -12.02
CA SER A 187 -27.56 -11.46 -13.39
C SER A 187 -28.43 -12.71 -13.48
N SER A 188 -28.07 -13.78 -12.75
CA SER A 188 -28.87 -15.01 -12.72
C SER A 188 -30.17 -14.88 -11.90
N GLU A 189 -30.21 -13.98 -10.93
CA GLU A 189 -31.44 -13.70 -10.15
C GLU A 189 -32.44 -12.82 -10.92
N ASP A 190 -31.96 -11.90 -11.78
CA ASP A 190 -32.81 -11.01 -12.60
C ASP A 190 -33.57 -11.76 -13.72
N GLU A 191 -33.05 -12.89 -14.20
CA GLU A 191 -33.70 -13.77 -15.20
C GLU A 191 -35.01 -14.38 -14.68
N THR A 192 -35.22 -14.45 -13.35
CA THR A 192 -36.52 -14.86 -12.79
C THR A 192 -37.58 -13.76 -12.84
N LYS A 193 -37.21 -12.53 -13.23
CA LYS A 193 -38.09 -11.35 -13.22
C LYS A 193 -37.74 -10.28 -14.27
N ARG A 194 -37.71 -10.55 -15.59
CA ARG A 194 -38.04 -9.48 -16.58
C ARG A 194 -38.30 -9.93 -18.03
N PRO A 195 -39.13 -9.16 -18.77
CA PRO A 195 -39.31 -9.30 -20.22
C PRO A 195 -38.15 -8.64 -21.01
N LEU A 196 -37.77 -9.33 -22.08
CA LEU A 196 -36.81 -9.04 -23.17
C LEU A 196 -36.34 -7.59 -23.35
N ASN A 197 -35.11 -7.29 -22.90
CA ASN A 197 -34.02 -6.66 -23.69
C ASN A 197 -32.82 -6.30 -22.79
N SER A 198 -31.84 -7.19 -22.69
CA SER A 198 -30.47 -6.87 -22.25
C SER A 198 -29.51 -7.91 -22.84
N PHE A 199 -28.33 -7.45 -23.26
CA PHE A 199 -27.35 -8.28 -23.96
C PHE A 199 -26.67 -9.27 -22.99
N HIS A 200 -26.78 -10.54 -23.32
CA HIS A 200 -26.12 -11.66 -22.64
C HIS A 200 -24.66 -11.77 -23.10
N VAL A 201 -23.72 -11.75 -22.16
CA VAL A 201 -22.37 -12.27 -22.40
C VAL A 201 -22.39 -13.75 -22.01
N SER A 202 -22.48 -14.62 -23.02
CA SER A 202 -22.38 -16.06 -22.80
C SER A 202 -20.93 -16.46 -22.54
N PRO A 203 -20.64 -17.41 -21.63
CA PRO A 203 -19.32 -18.00 -21.52
C PRO A 203 -18.98 -18.79 -22.80
N PRO A 204 -17.72 -18.83 -23.24
CA PRO A 204 -17.32 -19.74 -24.31
C PRO A 204 -17.46 -21.21 -23.85
N ASP A 205 -18.09 -22.01 -24.71
CA ASP A 205 -18.28 -23.46 -24.57
C ASP A 205 -16.94 -24.17 -24.30
N GLU A 206 -16.78 -24.77 -23.12
CA GLU A 206 -15.78 -25.81 -22.90
C GLU A 206 -16.38 -27.19 -23.14
N ALA A 207 -15.73 -27.91 -24.06
CA ALA A 207 -16.07 -29.24 -24.50
C ALA A 207 -16.08 -30.26 -23.35
N LYS A 208 -17.10 -31.12 -23.38
CA LYS A 208 -17.27 -32.33 -22.57
C LYS A 208 -15.97 -33.13 -22.45
N VAL A 209 -15.48 -33.33 -21.22
CA VAL A 209 -14.63 -34.48 -20.88
C VAL A 209 -15.45 -35.45 -20.03
N GLU A 210 -15.52 -36.67 -20.56
CA GLU A 210 -16.37 -37.76 -20.14
C GLU A 210 -15.92 -38.42 -18.83
N SER A 211 -16.91 -38.80 -18.03
CA SER A 211 -16.81 -39.50 -16.76
C SER A 211 -16.09 -40.84 -16.84
N LYS A 212 -15.12 -41.10 -15.94
CA LYS A 212 -14.72 -42.46 -15.54
C LYS A 212 -14.59 -42.63 -14.02
N ARG A 213 -15.69 -43.18 -13.46
CA ARG A 213 -15.75 -44.42 -12.66
C ARG A 213 -15.04 -44.46 -11.28
N ARG A 214 -15.87 -44.52 -10.23
CA ARG A 214 -15.57 -45.06 -8.88
C ARG A 214 -15.15 -46.55 -8.93
N LYS A 215 -14.15 -46.89 -8.12
CA LYS A 215 -13.94 -48.10 -7.26
C LYS A 215 -12.46 -48.07 -6.83
N ARG A 216 -12.06 -48.27 -5.58
CA ARG A 216 -12.61 -49.03 -4.46
C ARG A 216 -12.17 -48.37 -3.16
#